data_AF-A0A4D7E694-F1
#
_entry.id   AF-A0A4D7E694-F1
#
_cell.length_a   1.000
_cell.length_b   1.000
_cell.length_c   1.000
_cell.angle_alpha   90.00
_cell.angle_beta   90.00
_cell.angle_gamma   90.00
#
_symmetry.space_group_name_H-M   'P 1'
#
loop_
_entity.id
_entity.type
_entity.pdbx_description
1 polymer ?
#
loop_
_entity_poly.entity_id
_entity_poly.type
_entity_poly.pdbx_seq_one_letter_code
_entity_poly.pdbx_strand_id
1 'polypeptide(L)'
;MDGDIAVEKTYVKAHSPNTKHDAEGYGLTREEANERRGAGWWVSLRRRGHKIVRLFKDSVYGSNESAYAQAYAYRDAIIEAIPPATNHEQAVLLRKNNKSGISGVRRVETRDGDAWQATLMTNEGQKRENFSVFKLGEAAAKSMAIAQRRRWLATLPVMHLAYAHHAAEVAQERFADDLIPVRDVMPETHLTDDEIKARIKTINDEFDRTRPKRLRVRVKSYEASRLSVFVSDAGKPAKRRLVQINTRKMGRCEILRDVRSKVEASIAEFYDAETARWFMMAHGRHLLSEDQFNIRDGFNVLVIAETGKA
;
A
#
# COMPACT_ATOMS: atom_id res chain seq x y z
N MET A 1 -28.76 -48.22 -17.24
CA MET A 1 -28.44 -47.73 -15.90
C MET A 1 -26.99 -48.11 -15.68
N ASP A 2 -26.11 -47.13 -15.55
CA ASP A 2 -24.87 -47.24 -14.78
C ASP A 2 -24.40 -45.80 -14.57
N GLY A 3 -24.58 -45.36 -13.32
CA GLY A 3 -24.49 -43.98 -12.91
C GLY A 3 -23.07 -43.53 -12.61
N ASP A 4 -22.80 -42.28 -12.97
CA ASP A 4 -21.65 -41.49 -12.55
C ASP A 4 -21.42 -41.58 -11.03
N ILE A 5 -20.25 -42.09 -10.65
CA ILE A 5 -19.73 -41.94 -9.29
C ILE A 5 -18.96 -40.62 -9.26
N ALA A 6 -19.67 -39.55 -8.94
CA ALA A 6 -19.07 -38.26 -8.60
C ALA A 6 -18.28 -38.43 -7.30
N VAL A 7 -16.94 -38.36 -7.40
CA VAL A 7 -16.05 -38.29 -6.24
C VAL A 7 -16.23 -36.92 -5.59
N GLU A 8 -16.98 -36.92 -4.50
CA GLU A 8 -17.24 -35.75 -3.68
C GLU A 8 -15.91 -35.23 -3.09
N LYS A 9 -15.40 -34.13 -3.67
CA LYS A 9 -14.21 -33.44 -3.14
C LYS A 9 -14.57 -32.82 -1.79
N THR A 10 -14.26 -33.52 -0.71
CA THR A 10 -14.40 -33.00 0.65
C THR A 10 -13.34 -31.92 0.88
N TYR A 11 -13.67 -30.67 0.55
CA TYR A 11 -12.85 -29.52 0.94
C TYR A 11 -12.97 -29.32 2.45
N VAL A 12 -11.97 -29.80 3.18
CA VAL A 12 -11.80 -29.44 4.59
C VAL A 12 -11.57 -27.93 4.62
N LYS A 13 -12.59 -27.16 5.03
CA LYS A 13 -12.43 -25.73 5.31
C LYS A 13 -11.39 -25.61 6.42
N ALA A 14 -10.15 -25.28 6.05
CA ALA A 14 -9.10 -24.90 6.96
C ALA A 14 -9.45 -23.55 7.59
N HIS A 15 -10.45 -23.56 8.48
CA HIS A 15 -10.70 -22.44 9.38
C HIS A 15 -9.48 -22.33 10.29
N SER A 16 -8.59 -21.38 9.98
CA SER A 16 -7.63 -20.90 10.96
C SER A 16 -8.45 -20.18 12.04
N PRO A 17 -8.56 -20.70 13.28
CA PRO A 17 -9.59 -20.26 14.24
C PRO A 17 -9.37 -18.83 14.80
N ASN A 18 -8.42 -18.08 14.25
CA ASN A 18 -7.90 -16.88 14.90
C ASN A 18 -7.51 -15.79 13.88
N THR A 19 -8.37 -15.57 12.90
CA THR A 19 -8.29 -14.40 12.01
C THR A 19 -8.53 -13.15 12.86
N LYS A 20 -7.45 -12.51 13.33
CA LYS A 20 -7.49 -11.37 14.27
C LYS A 20 -8.17 -10.11 13.72
N HIS A 21 -8.51 -10.09 12.44
CA HIS A 21 -9.06 -8.93 11.76
C HIS A 21 -10.28 -9.32 10.93
N ASP A 22 -11.34 -8.55 11.10
CA ASP A 22 -12.51 -8.50 10.24
C ASP A 22 -12.13 -8.15 8.80
N ALA A 23 -12.92 -8.64 7.83
CA ALA A 23 -12.66 -8.42 6.41
C ALA A 23 -12.65 -6.94 6.03
N GLU A 24 -13.44 -6.13 6.74
CA GLU A 24 -13.55 -4.69 6.52
C GLU A 24 -12.36 -3.93 7.12
N GLY A 25 -11.94 -4.24 8.36
CA GLY A 25 -10.87 -3.54 9.07
C GLY A 25 -9.43 -3.98 8.76
N TYR A 26 -9.19 -5.12 8.08
CA TYR A 26 -7.82 -5.59 7.87
C TYR A 26 -6.94 -4.57 7.14
N GLY A 27 -5.85 -4.17 7.80
CA GLY A 27 -4.85 -3.26 7.23
C GLY A 27 -5.34 -1.83 7.00
N LEU A 28 -6.54 -1.46 7.46
CA LEU A 28 -7.10 -0.12 7.39
C LEU A 28 -7.18 0.50 8.79
N THR A 29 -6.76 1.75 8.94
CA THR A 29 -6.86 2.46 10.23
C THR A 29 -7.16 3.92 10.01
N ARG A 30 -8.14 4.45 10.75
CA ARG A 30 -8.51 5.86 10.72
C ARG A 30 -7.49 6.71 11.49
N GLU A 31 -6.97 7.77 10.85
CA GLU A 31 -6.25 8.86 11.51
C GLU A 31 -7.21 10.04 11.66
N GLU A 32 -7.52 10.41 12.92
CA GLU A 32 -8.34 11.56 13.22
C GLU A 32 -7.59 12.88 13.00
N ALA A 33 -8.36 13.94 12.72
CA ALA A 33 -7.78 15.28 12.62
C ALA A 33 -7.23 15.72 13.98
N ASN A 34 -6.06 16.35 13.95
CA ASN A 34 -5.50 17.05 15.10
C ASN A 34 -5.06 18.47 14.70
N GLU A 35 -4.61 19.26 15.67
CA GLU A 35 -4.20 20.66 15.47
C GLU A 35 -3.16 20.86 14.35
N ARG A 36 -2.35 19.84 14.04
CA ARG A 36 -1.24 19.91 13.08
C ARG A 36 -1.45 19.09 11.81
N ARG A 37 -2.43 18.18 11.79
CA ARG A 37 -2.65 17.20 10.72
C ARG A 37 -4.15 17.02 10.47
N GLY A 38 -4.53 17.10 9.20
CA GLY A 38 -5.88 16.69 8.79
C GLY A 38 -6.05 15.17 8.87
N ALA A 39 -7.31 14.74 8.94
CA ALA A 39 -7.69 13.35 9.03
C ALA A 39 -7.42 12.56 7.73
N GLY A 40 -7.39 11.23 7.84
CA GLY A 40 -7.18 10.32 6.72
C GLY A 40 -7.26 8.85 7.10
N TRP A 41 -7.01 7.98 6.13
CA TRP A 41 -6.99 6.52 6.28
C TRP A 41 -5.60 5.97 5.97
N TRP A 42 -5.04 5.26 6.93
CA TRP A 42 -3.83 4.48 6.73
C TRP A 42 -4.18 3.12 6.16
N VAL A 43 -3.50 2.76 5.07
CA VAL A 43 -3.33 1.37 4.65
C VAL A 43 -1.99 0.91 5.19
N SER A 44 -1.98 -0.08 6.07
CA SER A 44 -0.77 -0.67 6.66
C SER A 44 -0.90 -2.19 6.71
N LEU A 45 -0.23 -2.86 5.77
CA LEU A 45 -0.22 -4.33 5.70
C LEU A 45 1.18 -4.85 5.35
N ARG A 46 1.40 -6.15 5.56
CA ARG A 46 2.68 -6.81 5.26
C ARG A 46 2.44 -8.00 4.34
N ARG A 47 3.19 -8.07 3.24
CA ARG A 47 3.17 -9.18 2.27
C ARG A 47 4.58 -9.62 1.95
N ARG A 48 4.86 -10.93 2.07
CA ARG A 48 6.17 -11.54 1.76
C ARG A 48 7.38 -10.74 2.30
N GLY A 49 7.27 -10.25 3.54
CA GLY A 49 8.34 -9.46 4.18
C GLY A 49 8.35 -7.95 3.87
N HIS A 50 7.61 -7.49 2.85
CA HIS A 50 7.49 -6.09 2.49
C HIS A 50 6.39 -5.40 3.31
N LYS A 51 6.75 -4.29 3.96
CA LYS A 51 5.79 -3.43 4.68
C LYS A 51 5.22 -2.43 3.68
N ILE A 52 3.90 -2.44 3.52
CA ILE A 52 3.18 -1.57 2.60
C ILE A 52 2.40 -0.59 3.45
N VAL A 53 2.78 0.69 3.40
CA VAL A 53 2.18 1.76 4.20
C VAL A 53 1.86 2.93 3.29
N ARG A 54 0.60 3.36 3.29
CA ARG A 54 0.14 4.53 2.52
C ARG A 54 -0.98 5.26 3.25
N LEU A 55 -0.97 6.59 3.19
CA LEU A 55 -1.99 7.46 3.82
C LEU A 55 -2.87 8.12 2.75
N PHE A 56 -4.17 8.00 2.92
CA PHE A 56 -5.20 8.62 2.10
C PHE A 56 -5.89 9.73 2.90
N LYS A 57 -5.60 10.99 2.60
CA LYS A 57 -6.11 12.12 3.39
C LYS A 57 -7.49 12.57 2.91
N ASP A 58 -8.37 12.91 3.84
CA ASP A 58 -9.69 13.49 3.55
C ASP A 58 -9.52 14.80 2.75
N SER A 59 -8.53 15.62 3.11
CA SER A 59 -8.19 16.86 2.39
C SER A 59 -7.74 16.69 0.92
N VAL A 60 -7.49 15.44 0.50
CA VAL A 60 -7.13 15.09 -0.88
C VAL A 60 -8.32 14.51 -1.63
N TYR A 61 -9.11 13.67 -0.96
CA TYR A 61 -10.23 12.96 -1.57
C TYR A 61 -11.61 13.60 -1.31
N GLY A 62 -11.65 14.72 -0.58
CA GLY A 62 -12.85 15.53 -0.35
C GLY A 62 -13.63 15.15 0.91
N SER A 63 -13.80 13.85 1.19
CA SER A 63 -14.54 13.37 2.36
C SER A 63 -13.87 12.17 3.04
N ASN A 64 -14.37 11.83 4.22
CA ASN A 64 -14.01 10.61 4.94
C ASN A 64 -14.37 9.36 4.12
N GLU A 65 -15.58 9.28 3.55
CA GLU A 65 -15.99 8.10 2.77
C GLU A 65 -15.15 7.96 1.49
N SER A 66 -14.86 9.07 0.81
CA SER A 66 -14.05 9.06 -0.41
C SER A 66 -12.61 8.64 -0.12
N ALA A 67 -12.03 9.08 1.01
CA ALA A 67 -10.71 8.65 1.44
C ALA A 67 -10.69 7.17 1.85
N TYR A 68 -11.74 6.69 2.53
CA TYR A 68 -11.89 5.27 2.88
C TYR A 68 -11.99 4.39 1.64
N ALA A 69 -12.84 4.74 0.67
CA ALA A 69 -13.03 3.99 -0.57
C ALA A 69 -11.71 3.82 -1.34
N GLN A 70 -10.88 4.88 -1.38
CA GLN A 70 -9.57 4.83 -2.04
C GLN A 70 -8.54 4.00 -1.25
N ALA A 71 -8.55 4.08 0.08
CA ALA A 71 -7.72 3.23 0.93
C ALA A 71 -8.10 1.75 0.80
N TYR A 72 -9.41 1.46 0.75
CA TYR A 72 -9.97 0.13 0.54
C TYR A 72 -9.57 -0.43 -0.83
N ALA A 73 -9.79 0.32 -1.91
CA ALA A 73 -9.38 -0.09 -3.26
C ALA A 73 -7.87 -0.33 -3.38
N TYR A 74 -7.05 0.51 -2.74
CA TYR A 74 -5.59 0.32 -2.73
C TYR A 74 -5.19 -0.93 -1.97
N ARG A 75 -5.83 -1.20 -0.83
CA ARG A 75 -5.60 -2.44 -0.07
C ARG A 75 -5.92 -3.65 -0.94
N ASP A 76 -7.08 -3.67 -1.57
CA ASP A 76 -7.54 -4.82 -2.35
C ASP A 76 -6.65 -5.04 -3.58
N ALA A 77 -6.26 -3.99 -4.29
CA ALA A 77 -5.28 -4.08 -5.39
C ALA A 77 -3.95 -4.71 -4.95
N ILE A 78 -3.48 -4.39 -3.73
CA ILE A 78 -2.26 -4.98 -3.17
C ILE A 78 -2.48 -6.46 -2.79
N ILE A 79 -3.63 -6.80 -2.22
CA ILE A 79 -3.99 -8.18 -1.87
C ILE A 79 -4.11 -9.05 -3.12
N GLU A 80 -4.71 -8.53 -4.18
CA GLU A 80 -4.88 -9.20 -5.48
C GLU A 80 -3.58 -9.31 -6.28
N ALA A 81 -2.63 -8.38 -6.12
CA ALA A 81 -1.38 -8.42 -6.88
C ALA A 81 -0.26 -9.22 -6.22
N ILE A 82 -0.31 -9.38 -4.88
CA ILE A 82 0.78 -9.97 -4.09
C ILE A 82 0.20 -11.04 -3.17
N PRO A 83 0.41 -12.33 -3.50
CA PRO A 83 -0.15 -13.39 -2.69
C PRO A 83 0.46 -13.39 -1.27
N PRO A 84 -0.32 -13.83 -0.26
CA PRO A 84 0.23 -14.18 1.04
C PRO A 84 1.35 -15.21 0.91
N ALA A 85 2.37 -15.09 1.78
CA ALA A 85 3.44 -16.06 1.84
C ALA A 85 2.88 -17.46 2.16
N THR A 86 3.45 -18.50 1.56
CA THR A 86 3.04 -19.88 1.89
C THR A 86 3.73 -20.36 3.17
N ASN A 87 3.13 -21.35 3.81
CA ASN A 87 3.74 -22.02 4.97
C ASN A 87 5.07 -22.72 4.61
N HIS A 88 5.19 -23.19 3.37
CA HIS A 88 6.43 -23.72 2.80
C HIS A 88 7.51 -22.66 2.69
N GLU A 89 7.22 -21.51 2.07
CA GLU A 89 8.13 -20.36 1.98
C GLU A 89 8.64 -19.95 3.37
N GLN A 90 7.75 -19.90 4.37
CA GLN A 90 8.14 -19.61 5.75
C GLN A 90 9.02 -20.69 6.38
N ALA A 91 8.78 -21.96 6.06
CA ALA A 91 9.54 -23.08 6.61
C ALA A 91 10.98 -23.11 6.06
N VAL A 92 11.21 -22.69 4.82
CA VAL A 92 12.55 -22.65 4.21
C VAL A 92 13.29 -21.33 4.39
N LEU A 93 12.61 -20.28 4.89
CA LEU A 93 13.22 -18.97 5.12
C LEU A 93 14.41 -19.06 6.11
N LEU A 94 15.58 -18.64 5.64
CA LEU A 94 16.79 -18.56 6.46
C LEU A 94 16.70 -17.39 7.44
N ARG A 95 16.91 -17.68 8.73
CA ARG A 95 16.91 -16.68 9.80
C ARG A 95 18.32 -16.14 10.01
N LYS A 96 18.44 -14.87 10.41
CA LYS A 96 19.75 -14.21 10.67
C LYS A 96 20.63 -14.93 11.69
N ASN A 97 20.02 -15.65 12.63
CA ASN A 97 20.72 -16.43 13.66
C ASN A 97 21.05 -17.87 13.24
N ASN A 98 20.76 -18.25 12.00
CA ASN A 98 21.06 -19.57 11.48
C ASN A 98 22.55 -19.66 11.13
N LYS A 99 23.27 -20.56 11.80
CA LYS A 99 24.70 -20.83 11.54
C LYS A 99 24.94 -22.07 10.68
N SER A 100 23.90 -22.84 10.37
CA SER A 100 24.03 -24.09 9.60
C SER A 100 23.95 -23.88 8.09
N GLY A 101 23.42 -22.72 7.67
CA GLY A 101 23.06 -22.41 6.29
C GLY A 101 21.72 -23.01 5.85
N ILE A 102 21.01 -23.72 6.73
CA ILE A 102 19.81 -24.51 6.39
C ILE A 102 18.70 -24.25 7.41
N SER A 103 17.52 -23.79 6.95
CA SER A 103 16.42 -23.43 7.85
C SER A 103 15.91 -24.63 8.62
N GLY A 104 15.74 -24.45 9.93
CA GLY A 104 15.30 -25.51 10.84
C GLY A 104 16.37 -26.54 11.21
N VAL A 105 17.60 -26.45 10.68
CA VAL A 105 18.73 -27.31 11.06
C VAL A 105 19.73 -26.51 11.88
N ARG A 106 20.17 -27.02 13.03
CA ARG A 106 21.18 -26.36 13.86
C ARG A 106 21.99 -27.36 14.69
N ARG A 107 23.20 -26.99 15.08
CA ARG A 107 23.96 -27.70 16.11
C ARG A 107 23.47 -27.29 17.49
N VAL A 108 23.26 -28.27 18.37
CA VAL A 108 22.83 -28.09 19.75
C VAL A 108 23.68 -28.95 20.66
N GLU A 109 23.97 -28.44 21.85
CA GLU A 109 24.56 -29.21 22.92
C GLU A 109 23.45 -29.93 23.68
N THR A 110 23.57 -31.25 23.84
CA THR A 110 22.62 -32.08 24.59
C THR A 110 23.31 -32.71 25.79
N ARG A 111 22.53 -33.32 26.68
CA ARG A 111 23.07 -34.02 27.86
C ARG A 111 24.08 -35.12 27.50
N ASP A 112 23.92 -35.72 26.32
CA ASP A 112 24.76 -36.81 25.80
C ASP A 112 25.84 -36.31 24.83
N GLY A 113 26.10 -34.99 24.80
CA GLY A 113 27.08 -34.34 23.93
C GLY A 113 26.45 -33.59 22.74
N ASP A 114 27.29 -33.21 21.78
CA ASP A 114 26.86 -32.44 20.60
C ASP A 114 25.92 -33.24 19.69
N ALA A 115 24.89 -32.57 19.17
CA ALA A 115 23.95 -33.14 18.22
C ALA A 115 23.55 -32.13 17.12
N TRP A 116 23.25 -32.65 15.94
CA TRP A 116 22.55 -31.91 14.90
C TRP A 116 21.04 -32.08 15.07
N GLN A 117 20.32 -30.96 15.20
CA GLN A 117 18.89 -30.94 15.40
C GLN A 117 18.16 -30.44 14.15
N ALA A 118 17.16 -31.20 13.71
CA ALA A 118 16.17 -30.78 12.73
C ALA A 118 14.88 -30.33 13.45
N THR A 119 14.26 -29.24 12.99
CA THR A 119 13.01 -28.71 13.53
C THR A 119 12.07 -28.25 12.42
N LEU A 120 10.76 -28.48 12.56
CA LEU A 120 9.69 -27.94 11.71
C LEU A 120 8.53 -27.44 12.57
N MET A 121 8.03 -26.25 12.29
CA MET A 121 6.72 -25.81 12.79
C MET A 121 5.64 -26.30 11.83
N THR A 122 4.65 -27.01 12.36
CA THR A 122 3.45 -27.46 11.66
C THR A 122 2.22 -26.93 12.40
N ASN A 123 1.03 -27.07 11.80
CA ASN A 123 -0.23 -26.70 12.48
C ASN A 123 -0.47 -27.54 13.74
N GLU A 124 0.06 -28.77 13.78
CA GLU A 124 -0.01 -29.71 14.91
C GLU A 124 1.04 -29.41 15.99
N GLY A 125 1.92 -28.42 15.78
CA GLY A 125 2.97 -28.05 16.71
C GLY A 125 4.38 -28.21 16.13
N GLN A 126 5.37 -28.20 17.03
CA GLN A 126 6.78 -28.21 16.64
C GLN A 126 7.35 -29.64 16.60
N LYS A 127 7.69 -30.12 15.40
CA LYS A 127 8.48 -31.35 15.22
C LYS A 127 9.95 -31.04 15.49
N ARG A 128 10.62 -31.90 16.26
CA ARG A 128 12.05 -31.79 16.61
C ARG A 128 12.69 -33.17 16.65
N GLU A 129 13.88 -33.32 16.09
CA GLU A 129 14.63 -34.58 16.10
C GLU A 129 16.13 -34.29 16.15
N ASN A 130 16.86 -35.08 16.95
CA ASN A 130 18.28 -34.87 17.24
C ASN A 130 19.12 -36.06 16.74
N PHE A 131 20.24 -35.75 16.10
CA PHE A 131 21.21 -36.72 15.57
C PHE A 131 22.55 -36.50 16.28
N SER A 132 22.94 -37.45 17.14
CA SER A 132 24.15 -37.34 17.97
C SER A 132 25.43 -37.37 17.13
N VAL A 133 26.30 -36.39 17.32
CA VAL A 133 27.63 -36.30 16.68
C VAL A 133 28.54 -37.39 17.19
N PHE A 134 28.46 -37.75 18.47
CA PHE A 134 29.27 -38.82 19.07
C PHE A 134 29.02 -40.18 18.40
N LYS A 135 27.75 -40.50 18.07
CA LYS A 135 27.37 -41.80 17.48
C LYS A 135 27.58 -41.87 15.97
N LEU A 136 27.41 -40.75 15.26
CA LEU A 136 27.34 -40.73 13.80
C LEU A 136 28.50 -40.00 13.13
N GLY A 137 29.26 -39.21 13.87
CA GLY A 137 30.22 -38.24 13.33
C GLY A 137 29.55 -36.96 12.81
N GLU A 138 30.31 -35.86 12.75
CA GLU A 138 29.79 -34.51 12.44
C GLU A 138 29.10 -34.44 11.07
N ALA A 139 29.76 -34.96 10.03
CA ALA A 139 29.25 -34.89 8.67
C ALA A 139 27.97 -35.73 8.47
N ALA A 140 27.94 -36.95 9.01
CA ALA A 140 26.77 -37.83 8.86
C ALA A 140 25.60 -37.34 9.71
N ALA A 141 25.83 -36.88 10.94
CA ALA A 141 24.78 -36.29 11.78
C ALA A 141 24.14 -35.07 11.10
N LYS A 142 24.96 -34.19 10.51
CA LYS A 142 24.46 -33.05 9.73
C LYS A 142 23.64 -33.50 8.53
N SER A 143 24.12 -34.48 7.76
CA SER A 143 23.42 -35.00 6.58
C SER A 143 22.05 -35.61 6.95
N MET A 144 21.97 -36.38 8.03
CA MET A 144 20.71 -36.96 8.50
C MET A 144 19.71 -35.89 8.95
N ALA A 145 20.16 -34.86 9.66
CA ALA A 145 19.31 -33.73 10.04
C ALA A 145 18.72 -33.01 8.80
N ILE A 146 19.53 -32.84 7.75
CA ILE A 146 19.09 -32.25 6.47
C ILE A 146 18.08 -33.16 5.76
N ALA A 147 18.36 -34.46 5.67
CA ALA A 147 17.48 -35.44 5.04
C ALA A 147 16.11 -35.51 5.74
N GLN A 148 16.12 -35.51 7.07
CA GLN A 148 14.89 -35.50 7.86
C GLN A 148 14.10 -34.20 7.65
N ARG A 149 14.79 -33.06 7.59
CA ARG A 149 14.18 -31.78 7.28
C ARG A 149 13.50 -31.78 5.91
N ARG A 150 14.13 -32.35 4.87
CA ARG A 150 13.54 -32.52 3.53
C ARG A 150 12.27 -33.37 3.55
N ARG A 151 12.30 -34.50 4.28
CA ARG A 151 11.12 -35.37 4.42
C ARG A 151 9.94 -34.63 5.03
N TRP A 152 10.17 -33.89 6.11
CA TRP A 152 9.11 -33.13 6.76
C TRP A 152 8.53 -32.02 5.87
N LEU A 153 9.37 -31.33 5.09
CA LEU A 153 8.90 -30.34 4.10
C LEU A 153 8.06 -31.01 3.01
N ALA A 154 8.49 -32.13 2.45
CA ALA A 154 7.73 -32.86 1.43
C ALA A 154 6.34 -33.32 1.91
N THR A 155 6.18 -33.59 3.20
CA THR A 155 4.90 -33.97 3.82
C THR A 155 4.07 -32.78 4.33
N LEU A 156 4.60 -31.56 4.31
CA LEU A 156 3.89 -30.38 4.79
C LEU A 156 2.83 -29.99 3.75
N PRO A 157 1.54 -29.85 4.11
CA PRO A 157 0.53 -29.37 3.16
C PRO A 157 0.86 -27.94 2.73
N VAL A 158 0.80 -27.61 1.43
CA VAL A 158 1.06 -26.25 0.95
C VAL A 158 -0.18 -25.40 1.12
N MET A 159 -0.07 -24.31 1.89
CA MET A 159 -1.18 -23.38 2.10
C MET A 159 -0.66 -21.94 2.23
N HIS A 160 -1.50 -21.00 1.79
CA HIS A 160 -1.27 -19.58 2.00
C HIS A 160 -1.49 -19.18 3.46
N LEU A 161 -0.54 -18.42 4.01
CA LEU A 161 -0.65 -17.82 5.35
C LEU A 161 -1.32 -16.44 5.23
N ALA A 162 -2.64 -16.45 5.06
CA ALA A 162 -3.45 -15.24 5.10
C ALA A 162 -3.87 -14.91 6.53
N TYR A 163 -3.69 -13.64 6.94
CA TYR A 163 -4.05 -13.16 8.28
C TYR A 163 -5.49 -12.63 8.39
N ALA A 164 -6.19 -12.50 7.25
CA ALA A 164 -7.55 -11.99 7.13
C ALA A 164 -8.39 -12.90 6.22
N HIS A 165 -9.71 -12.97 6.47
CA HIS A 165 -10.64 -13.84 5.72
C HIS A 165 -10.66 -13.49 4.23
N HIS A 166 -10.88 -12.21 3.92
CA HIS A 166 -10.85 -11.70 2.55
C HIS A 166 -9.51 -11.99 1.84
N ALA A 167 -8.40 -11.85 2.55
CA ALA A 167 -7.08 -12.19 2.03
C ALA A 167 -6.89 -13.70 1.78
N ALA A 168 -7.60 -14.57 2.51
CA ALA A 168 -7.56 -16.01 2.32
C ALA A 168 -8.40 -16.42 1.11
N GLU A 169 -9.58 -15.82 0.95
CA GLU A 169 -10.47 -16.03 -0.20
C GLU A 169 -9.80 -15.62 -1.50
N VAL A 170 -9.27 -14.40 -1.58
CA VAL A 170 -8.52 -13.93 -2.77
C VAL A 170 -7.32 -14.84 -3.06
N ALA A 171 -6.65 -15.33 -2.03
CA ALA A 171 -5.55 -16.27 -2.19
C ALA A 171 -6.00 -17.60 -2.81
N GLN A 172 -7.14 -18.13 -2.36
CA GLN A 172 -7.70 -19.35 -2.89
C GLN A 172 -8.23 -19.19 -4.32
N GLU A 173 -8.84 -18.05 -4.65
CA GLU A 173 -9.43 -17.83 -5.98
C GLU A 173 -8.39 -17.46 -7.04
N ARG A 174 -7.44 -16.58 -6.71
CA ARG A 174 -6.49 -16.01 -7.69
C ARG A 174 -5.15 -16.73 -7.74
N PHE A 175 -4.78 -17.43 -6.66
CA PHE A 175 -3.42 -17.94 -6.48
C PHE A 175 -3.36 -19.43 -6.11
N ALA A 176 -4.46 -20.18 -6.29
CA ALA A 176 -4.46 -21.62 -6.05
C ALA A 176 -3.37 -22.36 -6.84
N ASP A 177 -3.08 -21.91 -8.06
CA ASP A 177 -2.07 -22.51 -8.95
C ASP A 177 -0.62 -22.21 -8.49
N ASP A 178 -0.43 -21.20 -7.62
CA ASP A 178 0.89 -20.82 -7.08
C ASP A 178 1.28 -21.67 -5.84
N LEU A 179 0.45 -22.63 -5.43
CA LEU A 179 0.72 -23.54 -4.32
C LEU A 179 1.69 -24.67 -4.71
N ILE A 180 2.91 -24.30 -5.09
CA ILE A 180 3.96 -25.24 -5.47
C ILE A 180 4.65 -25.78 -4.19
N PRO A 181 4.70 -27.11 -3.99
CA PRO A 181 5.41 -27.69 -2.85
C PRO A 181 6.92 -27.47 -2.95
N VAL A 182 7.50 -26.85 -1.93
CA VAL A 182 8.96 -26.71 -1.85
C VAL A 182 9.55 -28.04 -1.37
N ARG A 183 10.28 -28.71 -2.26
CA ARG A 183 10.86 -30.04 -1.98
C ARG A 183 12.24 -29.96 -1.33
N ASP A 184 12.96 -28.86 -1.53
CA ASP A 184 14.28 -28.67 -0.94
C ASP A 184 14.24 -27.78 0.31
N VAL A 185 15.31 -27.81 1.09
CA VAL A 185 15.45 -27.04 2.32
C VAL A 185 15.87 -25.59 2.05
N MET A 186 16.22 -25.29 0.80
CA MET A 186 16.58 -23.96 0.33
C MET A 186 15.37 -23.26 -0.28
N PRO A 187 15.23 -21.94 -0.08
CA PRO A 187 14.15 -21.18 -0.66
C PRO A 187 14.35 -21.02 -2.17
N GLU A 188 13.53 -21.71 -2.97
CA GLU A 188 13.22 -21.30 -4.34
C GLU A 188 11.95 -20.42 -4.26
N THR A 189 12.11 -19.11 -4.05
CA THR A 189 10.98 -18.17 -4.05
C THR A 189 10.56 -17.88 -5.49
N HIS A 190 9.32 -18.21 -5.84
CA HIS A 190 8.79 -17.99 -7.19
C HIS A 190 8.56 -16.51 -7.56
N LEU A 191 8.43 -15.63 -6.56
CA LEU A 191 8.49 -14.18 -6.77
C LEU A 191 9.74 -13.62 -6.09
N THR A 192 10.55 -12.94 -6.88
CA THR A 192 11.72 -12.22 -6.38
C THR A 192 11.30 -10.95 -5.64
N ASP A 193 12.14 -10.50 -4.71
CA ASP A 193 11.95 -9.23 -3.99
C ASP A 193 11.76 -8.04 -4.95
N ASP A 194 12.42 -8.07 -6.11
CA ASP A 194 12.39 -6.98 -7.09
C ASP A 194 11.09 -6.97 -7.90
N GLU A 195 10.53 -8.14 -8.23
CA GLU A 195 9.18 -8.23 -8.82
C GLU A 195 8.11 -7.74 -7.85
N ILE A 196 8.22 -8.08 -6.56
CA ILE A 196 7.28 -7.61 -5.54
C ILE A 196 7.34 -6.08 -5.43
N LYS A 197 8.56 -5.50 -5.38
CA LYS A 197 8.73 -4.04 -5.38
C LYS A 197 8.17 -3.41 -6.66
N ALA A 198 8.37 -4.02 -7.83
CA ALA A 198 7.86 -3.52 -9.10
C ALA A 198 6.32 -3.52 -9.15
N ARG A 199 5.67 -4.57 -8.64
CA ARG A 199 4.20 -4.63 -8.51
C ARG A 199 3.68 -3.55 -7.56
N ILE A 200 4.29 -3.40 -6.38
CA ILE A 200 3.94 -2.34 -5.42
C ILE A 200 4.10 -0.96 -6.07
N LYS A 201 5.18 -0.73 -6.81
CA LYS A 201 5.43 0.53 -7.50
C LYS A 201 4.36 0.82 -8.55
N THR A 202 4.02 -0.17 -9.37
CA THR A 202 3.00 -0.03 -10.43
C THR A 202 1.64 0.40 -9.84
N ILE A 203 1.20 -0.27 -8.77
CA ILE A 203 -0.04 0.10 -8.07
C ILE A 203 0.08 1.50 -7.47
N ASN A 204 1.22 1.85 -6.88
CA ASN A 204 1.41 3.18 -6.32
C ASN A 204 1.31 4.29 -7.38
N ASP A 205 1.93 4.07 -8.54
CA ASP A 205 1.95 5.00 -9.67
C ASP A 205 0.53 5.16 -10.25
N GLU A 206 -0.24 4.08 -10.35
CA GLU A 206 -1.64 4.12 -10.78
C GLU A 206 -2.51 4.96 -9.84
N PHE A 207 -2.42 4.72 -8.53
CA PHE A 207 -3.16 5.49 -7.51
C PHE A 207 -2.67 6.94 -7.37
N ASP A 208 -1.44 7.25 -7.78
CA ASP A 208 -0.96 8.63 -7.85
C ASP A 208 -1.48 9.34 -9.11
N ARG A 209 -1.62 8.62 -10.22
CA ARG A 209 -2.20 9.15 -11.48
C ARG A 209 -3.69 9.47 -11.35
N THR A 210 -4.45 8.67 -10.60
CA THR A 210 -5.90 8.86 -10.39
C THR A 210 -6.23 9.80 -9.23
N ARG A 211 -5.21 10.34 -8.54
CA ARG A 211 -5.42 11.25 -7.41
C ARG A 211 -6.13 12.53 -7.88
N PRO A 212 -7.17 13.00 -7.16
CA PRO A 212 -7.86 14.23 -7.51
C PRO A 212 -6.91 15.42 -7.64
N LYS A 213 -7.08 16.21 -8.70
CA LYS A 213 -6.27 17.41 -8.96
C LYS A 213 -6.62 18.48 -7.91
N ARG A 214 -5.65 18.89 -7.10
CA ARG A 214 -5.84 19.89 -6.04
C ARG A 214 -5.37 21.25 -6.51
N LEU A 215 -6.29 22.18 -6.72
CA LEU A 215 -5.98 23.53 -7.16
C LEU A 215 -6.10 24.49 -5.99
N ARG A 216 -4.97 25.03 -5.52
CA ARG A 216 -4.96 26.16 -4.59
C ARG A 216 -4.68 27.45 -5.34
N VAL A 217 -5.63 28.39 -5.26
CA VAL A 217 -5.52 29.74 -5.79
C VAL A 217 -5.51 30.72 -4.63
N ARG A 218 -4.47 31.55 -4.56
CA ARG A 218 -4.35 32.61 -3.57
C ARG A 218 -4.07 33.92 -4.29
N VAL A 219 -4.90 34.93 -4.01
CA VAL A 219 -4.66 36.30 -4.45
C VAL A 219 -4.38 37.12 -3.20
N LYS A 220 -3.28 37.86 -3.17
CA LYS A 220 -2.90 38.68 -2.03
C LYS A 220 -2.27 39.99 -2.48
N SER A 221 -2.66 41.09 -1.83
CA SER A 221 -2.01 42.38 -1.97
C SER A 221 -0.76 42.50 -1.10
N TYR A 222 0.29 43.06 -1.68
CA TYR A 222 1.54 43.42 -1.05
C TYR A 222 1.83 44.90 -1.37
N GLU A 223 2.33 45.64 -0.37
CA GLU A 223 2.89 46.99 -0.56
C GLU A 223 1.99 47.95 -1.38
N ALA A 224 0.72 48.15 -0.98
CA ALA A 224 -0.27 49.11 -1.51
C ALA A 224 -0.53 49.15 -3.04
N SER A 225 0.30 48.53 -3.87
CA SER A 225 0.42 48.74 -5.31
C SER A 225 0.84 47.47 -6.06
N ARG A 226 0.97 46.33 -5.38
CA ARG A 226 1.32 45.05 -6.01
C ARG A 226 0.38 43.94 -5.57
N LEU A 227 -0.32 43.34 -6.52
CA LEU A 227 -1.12 42.14 -6.27
C LEU A 227 -0.38 40.91 -6.74
N SER A 228 -0.43 39.84 -5.96
CA SER A 228 0.19 38.55 -6.28
C SER A 228 -0.87 37.48 -6.44
N VAL A 229 -0.87 36.82 -7.59
CA VAL A 229 -1.68 35.63 -7.90
C VAL A 229 -0.79 34.40 -7.77
N PHE A 230 -1.18 33.49 -6.89
CA PHE A 230 -0.44 32.28 -6.58
C PHE A 230 -1.31 31.06 -6.88
N VAL A 231 -0.80 30.17 -7.72
CA VAL A 231 -1.43 28.90 -8.09
C VAL A 231 -0.51 27.76 -7.64
N SER A 232 -1.06 26.74 -6.98
CA SER A 232 -0.27 25.57 -6.58
C SER A 232 -1.09 24.29 -6.57
N ASP A 233 -0.41 23.16 -6.71
CA ASP A 233 -0.98 21.82 -6.61
C ASP A 233 -1.26 21.36 -5.16
N ALA A 234 -0.92 22.21 -4.19
CA ALA A 234 -0.95 21.92 -2.76
C ALA A 234 -0.25 20.60 -2.38
N GLY A 235 0.68 20.10 -3.21
CA GLY A 235 1.40 18.85 -3.05
C GLY A 235 2.55 18.93 -2.05
N LYS A 236 3.30 17.84 -1.91
CA LYS A 236 4.57 17.79 -1.16
C LYS A 236 5.61 17.00 -1.96
N PRO A 237 6.58 17.65 -2.62
CA PRO A 237 6.76 19.11 -2.72
C PRO A 237 5.66 19.76 -3.57
N ALA A 238 5.19 20.95 -3.16
CA ALA A 238 4.17 21.66 -3.92
C ALA A 238 4.81 22.31 -5.15
N LYS A 239 4.30 22.01 -6.35
CA LYS A 239 4.57 22.84 -7.54
C LYS A 239 3.76 24.13 -7.43
N ARG A 240 4.38 25.26 -7.74
CA ARG A 240 3.84 26.59 -7.47
C ARG A 240 4.13 27.52 -8.64
N ARG A 241 3.19 28.41 -8.91
CA ARG A 241 3.33 29.50 -9.86
C ARG A 241 2.89 30.80 -9.20
N LEU A 242 3.70 31.84 -9.37
CA LEU A 242 3.44 33.18 -8.85
C LEU A 242 3.48 34.17 -10.01
N VAL A 243 2.42 34.96 -10.13
CA VAL A 243 2.33 36.07 -11.09
C VAL A 243 2.00 37.34 -10.33
N GLN A 244 2.64 38.44 -10.69
CA GLN A 244 2.46 39.74 -10.04
C GLN A 244 1.80 40.74 -10.97
N ILE A 245 0.94 41.57 -10.40
CA ILE A 245 0.18 42.62 -11.08
C ILE A 245 0.51 43.95 -10.39
N ASN A 246 0.90 44.94 -11.18
CA ASN A 246 1.16 46.29 -10.68
C ASN A 246 -0.13 47.11 -10.71
N THR A 247 -0.65 47.48 -9.54
CA THR A 247 -1.93 48.17 -9.39
C THR A 247 -1.78 49.69 -9.20
N ARG A 248 -0.56 50.25 -9.30
CA ARG A 248 -0.26 51.66 -8.94
C ARG A 248 -1.05 52.71 -9.73
N LYS A 249 -1.43 52.41 -10.97
CA LYS A 249 -2.14 53.34 -11.87
C LYS A 249 -3.49 52.82 -12.35
N MET A 250 -3.98 51.72 -11.77
CA MET A 250 -5.16 51.03 -12.28
C MET A 250 -6.41 51.36 -11.46
N GLY A 251 -7.53 51.56 -12.16
CA GLY A 251 -8.85 51.66 -11.53
C GLY A 251 -9.33 50.31 -10.99
N ARG A 252 -10.31 50.31 -10.08
CA ARG A 252 -10.84 49.07 -9.47
C ARG A 252 -11.31 48.04 -10.50
N CYS A 253 -12.06 48.46 -11.53
CA CYS A 253 -12.52 47.56 -12.59
C CYS A 253 -11.36 47.02 -13.44
N GLU A 254 -10.33 47.83 -13.69
CA GLU A 254 -9.15 47.40 -14.43
C GLU A 254 -8.35 46.35 -13.64
N ILE A 255 -8.16 46.59 -12.33
CA ILE A 255 -7.51 45.61 -11.44
C ILE A 255 -8.29 44.30 -11.46
N LEU A 256 -9.61 44.34 -11.29
CA LEU A 256 -10.44 43.13 -11.24
C LEU A 256 -10.38 42.33 -12.56
N ARG A 257 -10.42 43.02 -13.70
CA ARG A 257 -10.25 42.40 -15.02
C ARG A 257 -8.88 41.73 -15.17
N ASP A 258 -7.83 42.41 -14.74
CA ASP A 258 -6.45 41.91 -14.86
C ASP A 258 -6.22 40.70 -13.92
N VAL A 259 -6.74 40.76 -12.70
CA VAL A 259 -6.73 39.63 -11.76
C VAL A 259 -7.45 38.43 -12.34
N ARG A 260 -8.64 38.63 -12.91
CA ARG A 260 -9.43 37.56 -13.53
C ARG A 260 -8.64 36.88 -14.65
N SER A 261 -8.07 37.67 -15.56
CA SER A 261 -7.25 37.17 -16.66
C SER A 261 -6.00 36.44 -16.16
N LYS A 262 -5.29 36.99 -15.17
CA LYS A 262 -4.09 36.36 -14.62
C LYS A 262 -4.38 35.09 -13.83
N VAL A 263 -5.48 35.01 -13.10
CA VAL A 263 -5.90 33.78 -12.42
C VAL A 263 -6.18 32.69 -13.45
N GLU A 264 -6.99 32.97 -14.47
CA GLU A 264 -7.32 32.02 -15.54
C GLU A 264 -6.07 31.54 -16.29
N ALA A 265 -5.21 32.46 -16.74
CA ALA A 265 -3.97 32.12 -17.44
C ALA A 265 -2.99 31.34 -16.54
N SER A 266 -2.91 31.69 -15.25
CA SER A 266 -2.04 30.98 -14.30
C SER A 266 -2.49 29.54 -14.09
N ILE A 267 -3.80 29.28 -14.02
CA ILE A 267 -4.36 27.94 -13.90
C ILE A 267 -4.18 27.16 -15.21
N ALA A 268 -4.44 27.79 -16.36
CA ALA A 268 -4.36 27.14 -17.67
C ALA A 268 -2.95 26.63 -17.99
N GLU A 269 -1.92 27.40 -17.65
CA GLU A 269 -0.53 26.98 -17.86
C GLU A 269 -0.03 25.99 -16.79
N PHE A 270 -0.57 26.08 -15.56
CA PHE A 270 -0.16 25.19 -14.48
C PHE A 270 -0.84 23.81 -14.57
N TYR A 271 -2.08 23.75 -15.04
CA TYR A 271 -2.86 22.54 -15.27
C TYR A 271 -3.21 22.40 -16.75
N ASP A 272 -4.36 22.95 -17.15
CA ASP A 272 -4.93 22.88 -18.48
C ASP A 272 -6.09 23.90 -18.61
N ALA A 273 -6.49 24.20 -19.84
CA ALA A 273 -7.55 25.18 -20.12
C ALA A 273 -8.94 24.75 -19.60
N GLU A 274 -9.18 23.46 -19.44
CA GLU A 274 -10.44 22.93 -18.92
C GLU A 274 -10.58 23.21 -17.42
N THR A 275 -9.54 22.92 -16.64
CA THR A 275 -9.43 23.20 -15.21
C THR A 275 -9.56 24.70 -14.94
N ALA A 276 -8.96 25.54 -15.78
CA ALA A 276 -9.11 26.99 -15.70
C ALA A 276 -10.56 27.42 -15.89
N ARG A 277 -11.21 26.97 -16.96
CA ARG A 277 -12.63 27.28 -17.23
C ARG A 277 -13.55 26.82 -16.11
N TRP A 278 -13.39 25.58 -15.64
CA TRP A 278 -14.13 25.05 -14.51
C TRP A 278 -13.97 25.93 -13.26
N PHE A 279 -12.74 26.27 -12.88
CA PHE A 279 -12.49 27.12 -11.71
C PHE A 279 -13.16 28.48 -11.85
N MET A 280 -13.03 29.11 -13.02
CA MET A 280 -13.62 30.42 -13.28
C MET A 280 -15.15 30.39 -13.23
N MET A 281 -15.78 29.30 -13.69
CA MET A 281 -17.24 29.12 -13.65
C MET A 281 -17.75 28.80 -12.24
N ALA A 282 -17.13 27.85 -11.55
CA ALA A 282 -17.60 27.35 -10.26
C ALA A 282 -17.26 28.28 -9.09
N HIS A 283 -16.08 28.93 -9.13
CA HIS A 283 -15.56 29.72 -8.01
C HIS A 283 -15.23 31.16 -8.41
N GLY A 284 -14.66 31.37 -9.61
CA GLY A 284 -14.21 32.67 -10.07
C GLY A 284 -15.32 33.71 -10.15
N ARG A 285 -16.54 33.34 -10.58
CA ARG A 285 -17.69 34.25 -10.64
C ARG A 285 -18.04 34.88 -9.30
N HIS A 286 -17.87 34.14 -8.21
CA HIS A 286 -18.17 34.60 -6.86
C HIS A 286 -16.95 35.34 -6.28
N LEU A 287 -15.80 34.65 -6.23
CA LEU A 287 -14.56 35.14 -5.60
C LEU A 287 -13.97 36.40 -6.25
N LEU A 288 -14.24 36.61 -7.54
CA LEU A 288 -13.75 37.75 -8.32
C LEU A 288 -14.91 38.63 -8.80
N SER A 289 -16.05 38.63 -8.10
CA SER A 289 -17.13 39.58 -8.34
C SER A 289 -16.77 40.98 -7.84
N GLU A 290 -17.34 42.02 -8.46
CA GLU A 290 -17.08 43.41 -8.05
C GLU A 290 -17.53 43.68 -6.60
N ASP A 291 -18.59 43.00 -6.16
CA ASP A 291 -19.19 43.17 -4.84
C ASP A 291 -18.47 42.42 -3.72
N GLN A 292 -17.87 41.26 -4.01
CA GLN A 292 -17.23 40.43 -2.98
C GLN A 292 -15.71 40.50 -2.96
N PHE A 293 -15.06 40.82 -4.07
CA PHE A 293 -13.60 40.81 -4.12
C PHE A 293 -13.01 42.04 -3.43
N ASN A 294 -12.45 41.84 -2.24
CA ASN A 294 -11.67 42.85 -1.56
C ASN A 294 -10.19 42.78 -1.99
N ILE A 295 -9.71 43.82 -2.67
CA ILE A 295 -8.33 43.91 -3.17
C ILE A 295 -7.30 43.86 -2.03
N ARG A 296 -7.61 44.42 -0.85
CA ARG A 296 -6.67 44.46 0.29
C ARG A 296 -6.51 43.09 0.93
N ASP A 297 -7.63 42.41 1.17
CA ASP A 297 -7.65 41.12 1.87
C ASP A 297 -7.31 39.96 0.93
N GLY A 298 -7.74 40.04 -0.32
CA GLY A 298 -7.61 38.99 -1.31
C GLY A 298 -8.38 37.73 -0.91
N PHE A 299 -7.92 36.56 -1.37
CA PHE A 299 -8.49 35.28 -0.97
C PHE A 299 -7.46 34.15 -1.04
N ASN A 300 -7.75 33.04 -0.36
CA ASN A 300 -6.98 31.81 -0.43
C ASN A 300 -7.93 30.62 -0.42
N VAL A 301 -8.14 30.03 -1.59
CA VAL A 301 -9.04 28.91 -1.81
C VAL A 301 -8.23 27.68 -2.21
N LEU A 302 -8.56 26.53 -1.61
CA LEU A 302 -8.14 25.22 -2.08
C LEU A 302 -9.39 24.50 -2.55
N VAL A 303 -9.40 24.10 -3.81
CA VAL A 303 -10.47 23.31 -4.41
C VAL A 303 -9.90 22.02 -4.97
N ILE A 304 -10.76 21.01 -5.01
CA ILE A 304 -10.46 19.73 -5.64
C ILE A 304 -11.20 19.75 -6.96
N ALA A 305 -10.45 19.72 -8.07
CA ALA A 305 -11.07 19.60 -9.38
C ALA A 305 -11.62 18.18 -9.49
N GLU A 306 -12.94 18.07 -9.62
CA GLU A 306 -13.61 16.81 -9.92
C GLU A 306 -13.12 16.32 -11.28
N THR A 307 -12.39 15.21 -11.30
CA THR A 307 -12.05 14.53 -12.54
C THR A 307 -13.33 13.89 -13.09
N GLY A 308 -14.01 14.60 -13.99
CA GLY A 308 -15.02 14.07 -14.89
C GLY A 308 -16.35 13.65 -14.23
N LYS A 309 -17.30 14.58 -14.16
CA LYS A 309 -18.67 14.23 -14.58
C LYS A 309 -18.76 14.55 -16.07
N ALA A 310 -18.45 13.57 -16.90
CA ALA A 310 -19.00 13.45 -18.23
C ALA A 310 -20.10 12.39 -18.14
#